data_AF-A0A0H5PBA5-F1
#
_entry.id   AF-A0A0H5PBA5-F1
#
_cell.length_a   1.000
_cell.length_b   1.000
_cell.length_c   1.000
_cell.angle_alpha   90.00
_cell.angle_beta   90.00
_cell.angle_gamma   90.00
#
_symmetry.space_group_name_H-M   'P 1'
#
loop_
_entity.id
_entity.type
_entity.pdbx_description
1 polymer ?
#
loop_
_entity_poly.entity_id
_entity_poly.type
_entity_poly.pdbx_seq_one_letter_code
_entity_poly.pdbx_strand_id
1 'polypeptide(L)'
;MIPTAPTADHHAGAASDHNEGVGTLITLKEWAEQRGRSYGSIRNNWTGRDDFPAPKQPRPRTGKGTPAPEYDSDELDAFAERWEAANRPAPFLMPDGPDEFRTLGAIARLLGVDGKTVTQYRETFDEKVEHEDRGARTVYRTRGVVEILNERRGKGLTRPHLRQSAE
;
A
#
# COMPACT_ATOMS: atom_id res chain seq x y z
N MET A 1 -50.31 13.25 -34.56
CA MET A 1 -49.13 13.12 -33.68
C MET A 1 -48.10 12.27 -34.41
N ILE A 2 -46.94 12.85 -34.74
CA ILE A 2 -45.69 12.17 -35.19
C ILE A 2 -45.06 11.58 -33.88
N PRO A 3 -44.30 10.45 -33.79
CA PRO A 3 -43.23 9.99 -34.70
C PRO A 3 -43.01 8.47 -34.95
N THR A 4 -42.42 8.20 -36.12
CA THR A 4 -41.10 7.58 -36.38
C THR A 4 -40.74 6.16 -35.86
N ALA A 5 -40.33 5.31 -36.82
CA ALA A 5 -39.56 4.06 -36.70
C ALA A 5 -38.16 4.29 -36.05
N PRO A 6 -37.23 3.33 -35.78
CA PRO A 6 -36.88 2.18 -36.67
C PRO A 6 -36.17 0.93 -36.04
N THR A 7 -35.79 0.01 -36.93
CA THR A 7 -34.56 -0.81 -36.96
C THR A 7 -34.31 -1.88 -35.90
N ALA A 8 -34.21 -3.11 -36.44
CA ALA A 8 -33.64 -4.29 -35.83
C ALA A 8 -32.19 -4.06 -35.38
N ASP A 9 -31.84 -4.57 -34.20
CA ASP A 9 -30.45 -4.86 -33.87
C ASP A 9 -30.29 -6.31 -33.42
N HIS A 10 -29.32 -6.95 -34.07
CA HIS A 10 -28.89 -8.31 -33.85
C HIS A 10 -28.14 -8.39 -32.51
N HIS A 11 -28.73 -8.98 -31.49
CA HIS A 11 -27.94 -9.53 -30.39
C HIS A 11 -27.69 -11.01 -30.63
N ALA A 12 -26.68 -11.26 -31.48
CA ALA A 12 -25.95 -12.52 -31.50
C ALA A 12 -25.32 -12.74 -30.11
N GLY A 13 -25.58 -13.92 -29.53
CA GLY A 13 -24.95 -14.34 -28.29
C GLY A 13 -23.44 -14.58 -28.47
N ALA A 14 -22.69 -14.31 -27.40
CA ALA A 14 -21.40 -14.95 -27.15
C ALA A 14 -21.09 -14.88 -25.64
N ALA A 15 -20.94 -16.07 -25.05
CA ALA A 15 -20.18 -16.43 -23.82
C ALA A 15 -20.39 -15.52 -22.59
N SER A 16 -21.18 -15.90 -21.59
CA SER A 16 -20.78 -16.87 -20.55
C SER A 16 -19.27 -17.02 -20.38
N ASP A 17 -18.69 -16.27 -19.46
CA ASP A 17 -17.59 -16.78 -18.63
C ASP A 17 -17.95 -16.52 -17.16
N HIS A 18 -18.74 -17.46 -16.63
CA HIS A 18 -18.68 -17.79 -15.21
C HIS A 18 -17.30 -18.39 -14.97
N ASN A 19 -16.32 -17.56 -14.61
CA ASN A 19 -15.02 -18.04 -14.15
C ASN A 19 -15.04 -18.09 -12.62
N GLU A 20 -15.77 -19.07 -12.08
CA GLU A 20 -15.76 -19.39 -10.65
C GLU A 20 -14.36 -19.91 -10.30
N GLY A 21 -13.49 -19.01 -9.81
CA GLY A 21 -12.19 -19.35 -9.24
C GLY A 21 -10.95 -18.74 -9.92
N VAL A 22 -11.10 -17.87 -10.91
CA VAL A 22 -10.00 -17.09 -11.48
C VAL A 22 -10.30 -15.63 -11.21
N GLY A 23 -9.45 -14.97 -10.42
CA GLY A 23 -9.54 -13.54 -10.18
C GLY A 23 -9.46 -12.75 -11.48
N THR A 24 -9.74 -11.45 -11.40
CA THR A 24 -9.66 -10.58 -12.58
C THR A 24 -8.23 -10.56 -13.11
N LEU A 25 -8.05 -10.91 -14.39
CA LEU A 25 -6.73 -10.82 -15.02
C LEU A 25 -6.28 -9.37 -15.10
N ILE A 26 -5.12 -9.08 -14.51
CA ILE A 26 -4.63 -7.72 -14.30
C ILE A 26 -3.12 -7.66 -14.48
N THR A 27 -2.60 -6.55 -15.01
CA THR A 27 -1.15 -6.37 -15.01
C THR A 27 -0.66 -6.00 -13.62
N LEU A 28 0.58 -6.40 -13.30
CA LEU A 28 1.18 -6.10 -11.99
C LEU A 28 1.24 -4.59 -11.68
N LYS A 29 1.30 -3.74 -12.71
CA LYS A 29 1.27 -2.28 -12.55
C LYS A 29 -0.12 -1.78 -12.15
N GLU A 30 -1.16 -2.23 -12.85
CA GLU A 30 -2.55 -1.86 -12.54
C GLU A 30 -2.95 -2.36 -11.14
N TRP A 31 -2.57 -3.59 -10.80
CA TRP A 31 -2.81 -4.15 -9.46
C TRP A 31 -2.08 -3.36 -8.37
N ALA A 32 -0.83 -2.98 -8.61
CA ALA A 32 -0.07 -2.14 -7.69
C ALA A 32 -0.76 -0.80 -7.42
N GLU A 33 -1.24 -0.13 -8.48
CA GLU A 33 -1.96 1.14 -8.38
C GLU A 33 -3.27 0.98 -7.58
N GLN A 34 -4.05 -0.08 -7.84
CA GLN A 34 -5.29 -0.38 -7.09
C GLN A 34 -5.03 -0.61 -5.59
N ARG A 35 -3.93 -1.28 -5.23
CA ARG A 35 -3.52 -1.52 -3.84
C ARG A 35 -2.79 -0.34 -3.19
N GLY A 36 -2.57 0.77 -3.90
CA GLY A 36 -1.78 1.90 -3.41
C GLY A 36 -0.28 1.56 -3.20
N ARG A 37 0.22 0.51 -3.84
CA ARG A 37 1.63 0.07 -3.78
C ARG A 37 2.42 0.56 -4.98
N SER A 38 3.73 0.70 -4.79
CA SER A 38 4.63 1.03 -5.89
C SER A 38 4.94 -0.21 -6.72
N TYR A 39 4.66 -0.16 -8.03
CA TYR A 39 5.06 -1.20 -8.98
C TYR A 39 6.55 -1.55 -8.88
N GLY A 40 7.42 -0.53 -8.76
CA GLY A 40 8.86 -0.74 -8.62
C GLY A 40 9.23 -1.48 -7.33
N SER A 41 8.51 -1.21 -6.23
CA SER A 41 8.72 -1.93 -4.98
C SER A 41 8.29 -3.40 -5.09
N ILE A 42 7.14 -3.68 -5.71
CA ILE A 42 6.67 -5.06 -5.93
C ILE A 42 7.65 -5.81 -6.83
N ARG A 43 8.05 -5.21 -7.95
CA ARG A 43 9.05 -5.78 -8.86
C ARG A 43 10.37 -6.12 -8.15
N ASN A 44 10.90 -5.21 -7.33
CA ASN A 44 12.22 -5.44 -6.73
C ASN A 44 12.19 -6.40 -5.53
N ASN A 45 11.07 -6.49 -4.79
CA ASN A 45 11.02 -7.26 -3.54
C ASN A 45 10.24 -8.57 -3.64
N TRP A 46 9.31 -8.69 -4.60
CA TRP A 46 8.35 -9.80 -4.65
C TRP A 46 8.57 -10.72 -5.85
N THR A 47 8.81 -10.20 -7.07
CA THR A 47 8.83 -11.04 -8.28
C THR A 47 9.99 -12.04 -8.35
N GLY A 48 11.00 -11.90 -7.50
CA GLY A 48 12.13 -12.84 -7.40
C GLY A 48 11.95 -13.95 -6.37
N ARG A 49 10.78 -14.04 -5.72
CA ARG A 49 10.52 -15.04 -4.69
C ARG A 49 9.82 -16.26 -5.29
N ASP A 50 10.16 -17.45 -4.80
CA ASP A 50 9.63 -18.72 -5.31
C ASP A 50 8.11 -18.88 -5.12
N ASP A 51 7.54 -18.18 -4.13
CA ASP A 51 6.13 -18.21 -3.79
C ASP A 51 5.31 -17.10 -4.47
N PHE A 52 5.93 -16.27 -5.31
CA PHE A 52 5.25 -15.20 -6.04
C PHE A 52 4.37 -15.77 -7.16
N PRO A 53 3.13 -15.27 -7.36
CA PRO A 53 2.24 -15.77 -8.41
C PRO A 53 2.87 -15.72 -9.80
N ALA A 54 2.76 -16.83 -10.52
CA ALA A 54 3.21 -16.91 -11.91
C ALA A 54 2.23 -16.16 -12.83
N PRO A 55 2.73 -15.51 -13.90
CA PRO A 55 1.85 -14.88 -14.87
C PRO A 55 1.00 -15.95 -15.57
N LYS A 56 -0.30 -15.67 -15.74
CA LYS A 56 -1.26 -16.59 -16.37
C LYS A 56 -1.20 -16.51 -17.89
N GLN A 57 -1.06 -15.30 -18.41
CA GLN A 57 -0.96 -15.07 -19.84
C GLN A 57 -0.25 -13.75 -20.17
N PRO A 58 0.34 -13.62 -21.36
CA PRO A 58 0.78 -12.32 -21.87
C PRO A 58 -0.43 -11.49 -22.34
N ARG A 59 -0.49 -10.22 -21.97
CA ARG A 59 -1.50 -9.29 -22.49
C ARG A 59 -1.34 -9.13 -24.01
N PRO A 60 -2.43 -9.21 -24.80
CA PRO A 60 -2.37 -8.97 -26.24
C PRO A 60 -1.72 -7.62 -26.56
N ARG A 61 -0.87 -7.58 -27.61
CA ARG A 61 -0.12 -6.39 -27.98
C ARG A 61 -1.02 -5.30 -28.55
N THR A 62 -0.96 -4.10 -27.97
CA THR A 62 -1.54 -2.87 -28.54
C THR A 62 -0.48 -1.94 -29.17
N GLY A 63 0.81 -2.32 -29.18
CA GLY A 63 1.90 -1.46 -29.69
C GLY A 63 3.30 -2.13 -29.77
N LYS A 64 4.37 -1.32 -29.89
CA LYS A 64 5.78 -1.80 -29.85
C LYS A 64 6.25 -1.98 -28.39
N GLY A 65 6.61 -3.20 -28.01
CA GLY A 65 7.16 -3.55 -26.69
C GLY A 65 7.02 -5.05 -26.38
N THR A 66 7.64 -5.50 -25.29
CA THR A 66 7.37 -6.83 -24.72
C THR A 66 5.96 -6.83 -24.13
N PRO A 67 5.12 -7.83 -24.46
CA PRO A 67 3.79 -7.97 -23.84
C PRO A 67 3.88 -7.92 -22.32
N ALA A 68 3.02 -7.13 -21.67
CA ALA A 68 2.96 -7.11 -20.22
C ALA A 68 2.32 -8.42 -19.72
N PRO A 69 2.92 -9.12 -18.73
CA PRO A 69 2.29 -10.28 -18.15
C PRO A 69 1.04 -9.90 -17.36
N GLU A 70 -0.03 -10.67 -17.54
CA GLU A 70 -1.23 -10.63 -16.73
C GLU A 70 -1.19 -11.70 -15.66
N TYR A 71 -1.63 -11.32 -14.48
CA TYR A 71 -1.70 -12.14 -13.28
C TYR A 71 -3.15 -12.23 -12.84
N ASP A 72 -3.46 -13.27 -12.09
CA ASP A 72 -4.71 -13.37 -11.37
C ASP A 72 -4.69 -12.39 -10.17
N SER A 73 -5.67 -11.48 -10.08
CA SER A 73 -5.76 -10.51 -8.99
C SER A 73 -5.84 -11.15 -7.61
N ASP A 74 -6.54 -12.27 -7.50
CA ASP A 74 -6.85 -12.91 -6.22
C ASP A 74 -5.63 -13.67 -5.72
N GLU A 75 -4.84 -14.26 -6.63
CA GLU A 75 -3.53 -14.83 -6.28
C GLU A 75 -2.54 -13.75 -5.81
N LEU A 76 -2.53 -12.58 -6.47
CA LEU A 76 -1.72 -11.44 -6.05
C LEU A 76 -2.14 -10.94 -4.66
N ASP A 77 -3.44 -10.85 -4.39
CA ASP A 77 -3.98 -10.44 -3.09
C ASP A 77 -3.65 -11.45 -1.99
N ALA A 78 -3.88 -12.75 -2.23
CA ALA A 78 -3.55 -13.79 -1.28
C ALA A 78 -2.04 -13.84 -0.98
N PHE A 79 -1.18 -13.66 -2.00
CA PHE A 79 0.26 -13.53 -1.80
C PHE A 79 0.60 -12.30 -0.96
N ALA A 80 0.03 -11.14 -1.30
CA ALA A 80 0.29 -9.89 -0.59
C ALA A 80 -0.07 -10.01 0.89
N GLU A 81 -1.20 -10.62 1.23
CA GLU A 81 -1.64 -10.83 2.61
C GLU A 81 -0.68 -11.74 3.38
N ARG A 82 -0.28 -12.89 2.80
CA ARG A 82 0.71 -13.78 3.42
C ARG A 82 2.04 -13.08 3.62
N TRP A 83 2.51 -12.37 2.61
CA TRP A 83 3.77 -11.63 2.68
C TRP A 83 3.71 -10.53 3.73
N GLU A 84 2.63 -9.76 3.80
CA GLU A 84 2.42 -8.72 4.80
C GLU A 84 2.36 -9.30 6.22
N ALA A 85 1.67 -10.42 6.42
CA ALA A 85 1.60 -11.09 7.72
C ALA A 85 2.99 -11.57 8.17
N ALA A 86 3.77 -12.17 7.27
CA ALA A 86 5.11 -12.67 7.57
C ALA A 86 6.17 -11.57 7.73
N ASN A 87 6.01 -10.43 7.04
CA ASN A 87 7.00 -9.34 7.02
C ASN A 87 6.54 -8.11 7.81
N ARG A 88 5.45 -8.22 8.60
CA ARG A 88 5.02 -7.16 9.49
C ARG A 88 6.12 -6.91 10.52
N PRO A 89 6.59 -5.67 10.69
CA PRO A 89 7.56 -5.37 11.73
C PRO A 89 7.00 -5.76 13.10
N ALA A 90 7.86 -6.31 13.97
CA ALA A 90 7.47 -6.54 15.35
C ALA A 90 6.97 -5.23 15.99
N PRO A 91 5.86 -5.28 16.73
CA PRO A 91 5.37 -4.10 17.43
C PRO A 91 6.39 -3.69 18.50
N PHE A 92 6.56 -2.39 18.67
CA PHE A 92 7.27 -1.83 19.79
C PHE A 92 6.44 -1.98 21.05
N LEU A 93 7.08 -2.44 22.12
CA LEU A 93 6.47 -2.43 23.45
C LEU A 93 6.30 -0.98 23.92
N MET A 94 5.23 -0.72 24.66
CA MET A 94 5.00 0.59 25.27
C MET A 94 6.06 0.82 26.36
N PRO A 95 6.87 1.90 26.29
CA PRO A 95 7.85 2.20 27.31
C PRO A 95 7.20 2.78 28.58
N ASP A 96 7.97 2.79 29.67
CA ASP A 96 7.56 3.44 30.93
C ASP A 96 7.36 4.96 30.75
N GLY A 97 6.36 5.50 31.44
CA GLY A 97 5.92 6.88 31.27
C GLY A 97 5.40 7.16 29.85
N PRO A 98 4.36 6.44 29.36
CA PRO A 98 3.83 6.60 28.01
C PRO A 98 3.19 7.98 27.78
N ASP A 99 2.72 8.63 28.83
CA ASP A 99 2.08 9.95 28.78
C ASP A 99 3.10 11.11 28.78
N GLU A 100 4.40 10.82 28.95
CA GLU A 100 5.43 11.85 28.93
C GLU A 100 5.73 12.37 27.52
N PHE A 101 5.98 13.68 27.44
CA PHE A 101 6.45 14.36 26.25
C PHE A 101 7.96 14.26 26.11
N ARG A 102 8.41 13.66 25.01
CA ARG A 102 9.83 13.42 24.73
C ARG A 102 10.17 13.80 23.28
N THR A 103 11.42 14.13 23.02
CA THR A 103 11.86 14.33 21.63
C THR A 103 11.86 13.01 20.87
N LEU A 104 11.68 13.03 19.55
CA LEU A 104 11.74 11.81 18.73
C LEU A 104 13.04 11.02 18.94
N GLY A 105 14.17 11.73 19.12
CA GLY A 105 15.46 11.10 19.43
C GLY A 105 15.50 10.41 20.81
N ALA A 106 14.83 10.97 21.82
CA ALA A 106 14.71 10.32 23.13
C ALA A 106 13.79 9.09 23.04
N ILE A 107 12.69 9.17 22.30
CA ILE A 107 11.79 8.04 22.05
C ILE A 107 12.52 6.93 21.30
N ALA A 108 13.30 7.26 20.26
CA ALA A 108 14.09 6.27 19.52
C ALA A 108 15.05 5.49 20.42
N ARG A 109 15.71 6.19 21.36
CA ARG A 109 16.59 5.56 22.36
C ARG A 109 15.83 4.65 23.32
N LEU A 110 14.65 5.06 23.79
CA LEU A 110 13.80 4.23 24.64
C LEU A 110 13.36 2.94 23.92
N LEU A 111 13.08 3.03 22.63
CA LEU A 111 12.69 1.89 21.80
C LEU A 111 13.88 1.04 21.31
N GLY A 112 15.13 1.46 21.59
CA GLY A 112 16.32 0.77 21.13
C GLY A 112 16.53 0.80 19.60
N VAL A 113 16.01 1.83 18.91
CA VAL A 113 16.11 1.97 17.45
C VAL A 113 16.92 3.18 17.02
N ASP A 114 17.37 3.17 15.77
CA ASP A 114 18.04 4.32 15.17
C ASP A 114 17.07 5.52 15.08
N GLY A 115 17.58 6.71 15.37
CA GLY A 115 16.79 7.95 15.34
C GLY A 115 16.12 8.16 13.98
N LYS A 116 16.79 7.84 12.86
CA LYS A 116 16.25 7.98 11.51
C LYS A 116 14.98 7.15 11.29
N THR A 117 14.88 5.98 11.92
CA THR A 117 13.69 5.12 11.87
C THR A 117 12.46 5.82 12.41
N VAL A 118 12.62 6.69 13.41
CA VAL A 118 11.54 7.50 13.97
C VAL A 118 11.37 8.79 13.18
N THR A 119 12.45 9.55 12.96
CA THR A 119 12.38 10.88 12.33
C THR A 119 11.84 10.87 10.90
N GLN A 120 11.95 9.75 10.17
CA GLN A 120 11.37 9.63 8.84
C GLN A 120 9.83 9.74 8.82
N TYR A 121 9.16 9.60 9.97
CA TYR A 121 7.71 9.73 10.13
C TYR A 121 7.30 11.06 10.77
N ARG A 122 8.22 12.03 10.87
CA ARG A 122 7.98 13.31 11.55
C ARG A 122 6.70 14.00 11.09
N GLU A 123 6.47 14.12 9.79
CA GLU A 123 5.25 14.76 9.25
C GLU A 123 3.97 14.06 9.73
N THR A 124 3.97 12.73 9.83
CA THR A 124 2.84 11.96 10.34
C THR A 124 2.63 12.18 11.85
N PHE A 125 3.73 12.33 12.61
CA PHE A 125 3.63 12.64 14.03
C PHE A 125 3.13 14.06 14.27
N ASP A 126 3.59 15.03 13.49
CA ASP A 126 3.14 16.42 13.57
C ASP A 126 1.62 16.52 13.31
N GLU A 127 1.08 15.69 12.42
CA GLU A 127 -0.36 15.66 12.12
C GLU A 127 -1.18 14.91 13.19
N LYS A 128 -0.70 13.76 13.67
CA LYS A 128 -1.53 12.78 14.41
C LYS A 128 -1.21 12.65 15.89
N VAL A 129 -0.07 13.16 16.34
CA VAL A 129 0.41 12.97 17.71
C VAL A 129 0.42 14.31 18.43
N GLU A 130 -0.10 14.30 19.66
CA GLU A 130 -0.02 15.44 20.56
C GLU A 130 1.45 15.84 20.78
N HIS A 131 1.77 17.10 20.50
CA HIS A 131 3.12 17.63 20.61
C HIS A 131 3.12 19.07 21.12
N GLU A 132 4.25 19.46 21.71
CA GLU A 132 4.51 20.80 22.23
C GLU A 132 5.82 21.33 21.68
N ASP A 133 5.87 22.62 21.36
CA ASP A 133 7.13 23.30 21.07
C ASP A 133 7.75 23.87 22.34
N ARG A 134 8.94 23.37 22.68
CA ARG A 134 9.75 23.82 23.82
C ARG A 134 11.02 24.50 23.31
N GLY A 135 10.87 25.77 22.93
CA GLY A 135 11.93 26.57 22.35
C GLY A 135 12.36 25.99 20.99
N ALA A 136 13.62 25.58 20.87
CA ALA A 136 14.17 25.03 19.62
C ALA A 136 13.81 23.54 19.37
N ARG A 137 12.99 22.91 20.22
CA ARG A 137 12.69 21.48 20.16
C ARG A 137 11.20 21.21 20.26
N THR A 138 10.68 20.40 19.34
CA THR A 138 9.34 19.80 19.45
C THR A 138 9.43 18.50 20.26
N VAL A 139 8.53 18.34 21.23
CA VAL A 139 8.37 17.14 22.04
C VAL A 139 7.01 16.52 21.76
N TYR A 140 6.95 15.20 21.72
CA TYR A 140 5.75 14.43 21.34
C TYR A 140 5.35 13.54 22.51
N ARG A 141 4.04 13.35 22.70
CA ARG A 141 3.53 12.35 23.64
C ARG A 141 4.01 10.97 23.21
N THR A 142 4.72 10.29 24.11
CA THR A 142 5.39 9.01 23.81
C THR A 142 4.40 7.94 23.33
N ARG A 143 3.22 7.83 23.96
CA ARG A 143 2.15 6.89 23.58
C ARG A 143 1.77 7.03 22.10
N GLY A 144 1.47 8.26 21.67
CA GLY A 144 1.02 8.50 20.29
C GLY A 144 2.10 8.16 19.26
N VAL A 145 3.38 8.44 19.55
CA VAL A 145 4.48 8.03 18.65
C VAL A 145 4.56 6.51 18.54
N VAL A 146 4.46 5.79 19.65
CA VAL A 146 4.54 4.31 19.66
C VAL A 146 3.35 3.68 18.94
N GLU A 147 2.14 4.21 19.12
CA GLU A 147 0.93 3.76 18.43
C GLU A 147 1.06 3.91 16.92
N ILE A 148 1.44 5.10 16.42
CA ILE A 148 1.65 5.34 14.99
C ILE A 148 2.76 4.44 14.43
N LEU A 149 3.84 4.24 15.19
CA LEU A 149 4.89 3.31 14.77
C LEU A 149 4.33 1.89 14.68
N ASN A 150 3.48 1.44 15.58
CA ASN A 150 2.92 0.08 15.58
C ASN A 150 1.84 -0.14 14.50
N GLU A 151 1.21 0.92 14.03
CA GLU A 151 0.30 0.88 12.88
C GLU A 151 1.03 0.73 11.53
N ARG A 152 2.36 0.86 11.50
CA ARG A 152 3.15 0.77 10.27
C ARG A 152 2.91 -0.57 9.56
N ARG A 153 2.43 -0.49 8.31
CA ARG A 153 2.42 -1.65 7.40
C ARG A 153 3.84 -1.91 6.89
N GLY A 154 4.13 -3.18 6.54
CA GLY A 154 5.46 -3.63 6.13
C GLY A 154 6.04 -2.90 4.90
N LYS A 155 7.33 -3.16 4.62
CA LYS A 155 8.08 -2.49 3.54
C LYS A 155 7.32 -2.50 2.20
N GLY A 156 7.36 -1.36 1.48
CA GLY A 156 6.93 -1.29 0.07
C GLY A 156 5.53 -0.74 -0.22
N LEU A 157 4.83 -0.19 0.77
CA LEU A 157 3.67 0.67 0.52
C LEU A 157 4.14 2.08 0.17
N THR A 158 3.55 2.64 -0.87
CA THR A 158 3.70 4.07 -1.15
C THR A 158 3.15 4.80 0.06
N ARG A 159 3.91 5.74 0.63
CA ARG A 159 3.29 6.69 1.55
C ARG A 159 2.17 7.36 0.77
N PRO A 160 0.94 7.49 1.31
CA PRO A 160 0.02 8.44 0.71
C PRO A 160 0.80 9.76 0.69
N HIS A 161 1.09 10.26 -0.51
CA HIS A 161 1.45 11.66 -0.63
C HIS A 161 0.22 12.37 -0.07
N LEU A 162 0.32 12.89 1.16
CA LEU A 162 -0.61 13.88 1.66
C LEU A 162 -0.57 14.99 0.61
N ARG A 163 -1.52 14.92 -0.34
CA ARG A 163 -1.82 16.02 -1.24
C ARG A 163 -2.19 17.14 -0.28
N GLN A 164 -1.30 18.10 -0.11
CA GLN A 164 -1.69 19.42 0.33
C GLN A 164 -2.71 19.91 -0.70
N SER A 165 -3.99 19.82 -0.34
CA SER A 165 -5.01 20.66 -0.93
C SER A 165 -4.70 22.06 -0.45
N ALA A 166 -3.93 22.80 -1.24
CA ALA A 166 -3.89 24.25 -1.13
C ALA A 166 -5.17 24.77 -1.79
N GLU A 167 -6.07 25.31 -0.97
CA GLU A 167 -7.07 26.28 -1.40
C GLU A 167 -6.40 27.62 -1.75
#